data_AF-A0A7V9VJD1-F1
#
_entry.id   AF-A0A7V9VJD1-F1
#
_cell.length_a   1.000
_cell.length_b   1.000
_cell.length_c   1.000
_cell.angle_alpha   90.00
_cell.angle_beta   90.00
_cell.angle_gamma   90.00
#
_symmetry.space_group_name_H-M   'P 1'
#
loop_
_entity.id
_entity.type
_entity.pdbx_description
1 polymer ?
#
loop_
_entity_poly.entity_id
_entity_poly.type
_entity_poly.pdbx_seq_one_letter_code
_entity_poly.pdbx_strand_id
1 'polypeptide(L)'
;MAKTIKPVKLTSESDLMRLLDEADSSSPVLLERRGVVYRLSTVNDSKEIDDEPDPEEVRRILDETVGSWADLDVDKMIEDIYRWRREGSREPIDR
;
A
#
# COMPACT_ATOMS: atom_id res chain seq x y z
N MET A 1 26.19 4.03 11.33
CA MET A 1 27.22 3.36 10.50
C MET A 1 26.48 2.57 9.44
N ALA A 2 26.57 2.95 8.16
CA ALA A 2 25.85 2.26 7.09
C ALA A 2 26.43 0.85 6.89
N LYS A 3 25.59 -0.17 6.96
CA LYS A 3 25.98 -1.57 6.80
C LYS A 3 26.30 -1.81 5.32
N THR A 4 27.56 -2.11 5.00
CA THR A 4 27.98 -2.42 3.63
C THR A 4 27.31 -3.72 3.17
N ILE A 5 26.44 -3.62 2.16
CA ILE A 5 25.74 -4.76 1.56
C ILE A 5 26.71 -5.44 0.58
N LYS A 6 26.96 -6.75 0.76
CA LYS A 6 27.77 -7.54 -0.18
C LYS A 6 26.84 -8.28 -1.14
N PRO A 7 26.90 -8.01 -2.46
CA PRO A 7 26.08 -8.72 -3.43
C PRO A 7 26.59 -10.15 -3.61
N VAL A 8 25.69 -11.13 -3.50
CA VAL A 8 25.96 -12.54 -3.80
C VAL A 8 25.26 -12.89 -5.11
N LYS A 9 26.01 -13.37 -6.09
CA LYS A 9 25.43 -13.83 -7.37
C LYS A 9 24.98 -15.28 -7.22
N LEU A 10 23.71 -15.54 -7.51
CA LEU A 10 23.17 -16.90 -7.57
C LEU A 10 23.31 -17.44 -8.99
N THR A 11 23.78 -18.69 -9.15
CA THR A 11 24.16 -19.26 -10.45
C THR A 11 23.50 -20.61 -10.76
N SER A 12 22.54 -21.07 -9.95
CA SER A 12 21.92 -22.41 -10.09
C SER A 12 20.43 -22.42 -9.74
N GLU A 13 19.67 -23.30 -10.39
CA GLU A 13 18.28 -23.62 -10.05
C GLU A 13 18.20 -24.10 -8.59
N SER A 14 17.72 -23.21 -7.73
CA SER A 14 17.52 -23.46 -6.31
C SER A 14 16.16 -22.91 -5.94
N ASP A 15 15.56 -23.40 -4.84
CA ASP A 15 14.30 -22.86 -4.33
C ASP A 15 14.35 -21.33 -4.15
N LEU A 16 15.55 -20.78 -3.89
CA LEU A 16 15.78 -19.35 -3.79
C LEU A 16 15.56 -18.58 -5.10
N MET A 17 15.86 -19.19 -6.26
CA MET A 17 15.58 -18.58 -7.57
C MET A 17 14.08 -18.49 -7.82
N ARG A 18 13.31 -19.55 -7.53
CA ARG A 18 11.85 -19.54 -7.64
C ARG A 18 11.23 -18.46 -6.74
N LEU A 19 11.73 -18.33 -5.51
CA LEU A 19 11.26 -17.31 -4.57
C LEU A 19 11.60 -15.89 -5.02
N LEU A 20 12.72 -15.70 -5.75
CA LEU A 20 13.06 -14.42 -6.38
C LEU A 20 12.11 -14.10 -7.54
N ASP A 21 11.80 -15.08 -8.40
CA ASP A 21 10.84 -14.91 -9.51
C ASP A 21 9.42 -14.56 -8.98
N GLU A 22 9.02 -15.17 -7.86
CA GLU A 22 7.76 -14.84 -7.17
C GLU A 22 7.77 -13.43 -6.57
N ALA A 23 8.90 -13.01 -5.97
CA ALA A 23 9.07 -11.66 -5.43
C ALA A 23 9.07 -10.58 -6.52
N ASP A 24 9.64 -10.87 -7.70
CA ASP A 24 9.63 -9.99 -8.87
C ASP A 24 8.21 -9.79 -9.44
N SER A 25 7.35 -10.81 -9.31
CA SER A 25 6.08 -10.86 -10.06
C SER A 25 4.95 -10.01 -9.47
N SER A 26 4.82 -9.86 -8.14
CA SER A 26 3.73 -9.02 -7.60
C SER A 26 3.73 -8.68 -6.11
N SER A 27 4.57 -9.27 -5.25
CA SER A 27 4.57 -8.98 -3.80
C SER A 27 5.82 -9.46 -3.08
N PRO A 28 6.21 -8.84 -1.95
CA PRO A 28 7.31 -9.32 -1.12
C PRO A 28 7.06 -10.74 -0.61
N VAL A 29 8.07 -11.60 -0.72
CA VAL A 29 8.00 -12.98 -0.26
C VAL A 29 8.61 -13.08 1.15
N LEU A 30 7.95 -13.80 2.05
CA LEU A 30 8.46 -14.04 3.41
C LEU A 30 9.20 -15.37 3.49
N LEU A 31 10.39 -15.35 4.09
CA LEU A 31 11.27 -16.50 4.25
C LEU A 31 11.52 -16.74 5.74
N GLU A 32 11.12 -17.89 6.26
CA GLU A 32 11.46 -18.28 7.62
C GLU A 32 12.72 -19.15 7.64
N ARG A 33 13.68 -18.78 8.50
CA ARG A 33 14.83 -19.63 8.81
C ARG A 33 15.06 -19.65 10.32
N ARG A 34 14.87 -20.82 10.92
CA ARG A 34 15.10 -21.05 12.37
C ARG A 34 14.28 -20.08 13.24
N GLY A 35 13.01 -19.88 12.90
CA GLY A 35 12.10 -18.98 13.64
C GLY A 35 12.30 -17.49 13.36
N VAL A 36 13.21 -17.12 12.47
CA VAL A 36 13.40 -15.71 12.05
C VAL A 36 12.81 -15.54 10.66
N VAL A 37 11.89 -14.58 10.52
CA VAL A 37 11.25 -14.24 9.25
C VAL A 37 12.00 -13.10 8.57
N TYR A 38 12.35 -13.31 7.31
CA TYR A 38 13.01 -12.33 6.44
C TYR A 38 12.03 -11.95 5.32
N ARG A 39 12.04 -10.67 4.93
CA ARG A 39 11.31 -10.18 3.75
C ARG A 39 12.27 -10.14 2.56
N LEU A 40 11.89 -10.80 1.47
CA LEU A 40 12.53 -10.69 0.17
C LEU A 40 11.71 -9.73 -0.69
N SER A 41 12.32 -8.63 -1.11
CA SER A 41 11.75 -7.64 -2.02
C SER A 41 12.83 -7.22 -3.00
N THR A 42 12.43 -6.75 -4.18
CA THR A 42 13.40 -6.21 -5.13
C THR A 42 14.00 -4.91 -4.57
N VAL A 43 15.26 -4.60 -4.89
CA VAL A 43 15.90 -3.36 -4.42
C VAL A 43 15.22 -2.12 -5.02
N ASN A 44 14.52 -2.29 -6.15
CA ASN A 44 13.72 -1.27 -6.81
C ASN A 44 12.22 -1.37 -6.46
N ASP A 45 11.82 -2.25 -5.54
CA ASP A 45 10.46 -2.32 -4.99
C ASP A 45 10.25 -1.23 -3.92
N SER A 46 10.96 -0.10 -4.09
CA SER A 46 10.73 1.18 -3.44
C SER A 46 9.41 1.78 -3.93
N LYS A 47 8.32 1.01 -3.82
CA LYS A 47 7.02 1.58 -3.43
C LYS A 47 7.01 2.00 -1.96
N GLU A 48 8.11 1.76 -1.23
CA GLU A 48 8.48 2.53 -0.05
C GLU A 48 8.84 3.96 -0.47
N ILE A 49 7.84 4.83 -0.64
CA ILE A 49 7.87 6.27 -0.29
C ILE A 49 9.09 7.08 -0.83
N ASP A 50 9.71 6.67 -1.94
CA ASP A 50 10.90 7.36 -2.49
C ASP A 50 10.55 8.38 -3.59
N ASP A 51 9.29 8.44 -4.03
CA ASP A 51 8.80 9.59 -4.79
C ASP A 51 8.50 10.71 -3.79
N GLU A 52 9.52 11.51 -3.44
CA GLU A 52 9.26 12.81 -2.81
C GLU A 52 8.37 13.60 -3.78
N PRO A 53 7.11 13.87 -3.41
CA PRO A 53 6.15 14.42 -4.35
C PRO A 53 6.60 15.81 -4.77
N ASP A 54 6.44 16.14 -6.06
CA ASP A 54 6.85 17.44 -6.60
C ASP A 54 6.23 18.56 -5.74
N PRO A 55 7.06 19.41 -5.09
CA PRO A 55 6.57 20.45 -4.21
C PRO A 55 5.61 21.44 -4.88
N GLU A 56 5.74 21.65 -6.19
CA GLU A 56 4.84 22.53 -6.94
C GLU A 56 3.47 21.87 -7.16
N GLU A 57 3.45 20.59 -7.52
CA GLU A 57 2.23 19.80 -7.64
C GLU A 57 1.49 19.68 -6.31
N VAL A 58 2.21 19.43 -5.21
CA VAL A 58 1.61 19.38 -3.87
C VAL A 58 0.97 20.71 -3.48
N ARG A 59 1.65 21.83 -3.74
CA ARG A 59 1.09 23.18 -3.46
C ARG A 59 -0.16 23.45 -4.29
N ARG A 60 -0.16 23.10 -5.57
CA ARG A 60 -1.32 23.25 -6.44
C ARG A 60 -2.52 22.45 -5.91
N ILE A 61 -2.31 21.18 -5.55
CA ILE A 61 -3.37 20.33 -5.01
C ILE A 61 -3.89 20.90 -3.69
N LEU A 62 -3.01 21.38 -2.81
CA LEU A 62 -3.43 22.01 -1.56
C LEU A 62 -4.26 23.27 -1.84
N ASP A 63 -3.84 24.15 -2.75
CA ASP A 63 -4.62 25.35 -3.10
C ASP A 63 -5.99 24.99 -3.69
N GLU A 64 -6.08 23.95 -4.52
CA GLU A 64 -7.34 23.48 -5.11
C GLU A 64 -8.29 22.84 -4.08
N THR A 65 -7.75 22.20 -3.05
CA THR A 65 -8.53 21.39 -2.10
C THR A 65 -8.75 22.07 -0.75
N VAL A 66 -7.99 23.12 -0.43
CA VAL A 66 -8.16 23.89 0.81
C VAL A 66 -9.58 24.44 0.90
N GLY A 67 -10.28 24.06 1.95
CA GLY A 67 -11.66 24.49 2.19
C GLY A 67 -12.73 23.75 1.38
N SER A 68 -12.38 22.74 0.58
CA SER A 68 -13.35 21.95 -0.22
C SER A 68 -14.41 21.19 0.59
N TRP A 69 -14.24 21.13 1.91
CA TRP A 69 -15.15 20.48 2.86
C TRP A 69 -15.75 21.48 3.86
N ALA A 70 -15.51 22.78 3.68
CA ALA A 70 -15.88 23.81 4.65
C ALA A 70 -17.40 24.08 4.70
N ASP A 71 -18.11 23.76 3.62
CA ASP A 71 -19.56 23.91 3.47
C ASP A 71 -20.34 22.64 3.84
N LEU A 72 -19.66 21.57 4.26
CA LEU A 72 -20.32 20.32 4.62
C LEU A 72 -21.04 20.42 5.96
N ASP A 73 -22.30 19.99 5.94
CA ASP A 73 -23.08 19.74 7.15
C ASP A 73 -22.68 18.38 7.74
N VAL A 74 -21.69 18.42 8.63
CA VAL A 74 -21.12 17.23 9.27
C VAL A 74 -22.17 16.45 10.06
N ASP A 75 -23.08 17.15 10.75
CA ASP A 75 -24.11 16.51 11.57
C ASP A 75 -25.12 15.76 10.72
N LYS A 76 -25.55 16.36 9.60
CA LYS A 76 -26.42 15.71 8.62
C LYS A 76 -25.74 14.51 7.97
N MET A 77 -24.46 14.60 7.61
CA MET A 77 -23.71 13.47 7.06
C MET A 77 -23.64 12.30 8.04
N ILE A 78 -23.41 12.57 9.33
CA ILE A 78 -23.40 11.55 10.37
C ILE A 78 -24.78 10.88 10.48
N GLU A 79 -25.85 11.68 10.53
CA GLU A 79 -27.22 11.17 10.58
C GLU A 79 -27.55 10.27 9.39
N ASP A 80 -27.20 10.71 8.18
CA ASP A 80 -27.39 10.00 6.92
C ASP A 80 -26.67 8.64 6.93
N ILE A 81 -25.41 8.59 7.38
CA ILE A 81 -24.63 7.35 7.50
C ILE A 81 -25.30 6.37 8.47
N TYR A 82 -25.72 6.86 9.64
CA TYR A 82 -26.40 6.00 10.61
C TYR A 82 -27.76 5.53 10.11
N ARG A 83 -28.50 6.37 9.38
CA ARG A 83 -29.75 5.99 8.73
C ARG A 83 -29.53 4.87 7.71
N TRP A 84 -28.59 5.02 6.78
CA TRP A 84 -28.29 4.00 5.77
C TRP A 84 -27.83 2.68 6.38
N ARG A 85 -27.07 2.71 7.48
CA ARG A 85 -26.69 1.51 8.23
C ARG A 85 -27.90 0.79 8.85
N ARG A 86 -28.91 1.52 9.30
CA ARG A 86 -30.16 0.94 9.85
C ARG A 86 -31.07 0.41 8.76
N GLU A 87 -31.20 1.14 7.65
CA GLU A 87 -32.06 0.78 6.53
C GLU A 87 -31.49 -0.42 5.75
N GLY A 88 -30.18 -0.61 5.77
CA GLY A 88 -29.49 -1.69 5.07
C GLY A 88 -29.42 -1.40 3.57
N SER A 89 -28.21 -1.25 3.04
CA SER A 89 -27.98 -0.91 1.62
C SER A 89 -28.18 -2.08 0.64
N ARG A 90 -28.79 -3.19 1.09
CA ARG A 90 -29.02 -4.37 0.24
C ARG A 90 -30.49 -4.41 -0.15
N GLU A 91 -30.77 -4.21 -1.43
CA GLU A 91 -32.07 -4.57 -2.01
C GLU A 91 -32.36 -6.05 -1.70
N PRO A 92 -33.63 -6.43 -1.45
CA PRO A 92 -34.00 -7.83 -1.34
C PRO A 92 -33.57 -8.53 -2.63
N ILE A 93 -32.77 -9.58 -2.52
CA ILE A 93 -32.57 -10.50 -3.64
C ILE A 93 -33.92 -11.19 -3.82
N ASP A 94 -34.66 -10.80 -4.86
CA ASP A 94 -35.89 -11.47 -5.27
C ASP A 94 -35.57 -12.97 -5.47
N ARG A 95 -36.25 -13.84 -4.72
CA ARG A 95 -36.06 -15.30 -4.73
C ARG A 95 -37.36 -15.99 -5.08
#